data_AF-K1PW50-F1
#
_entry.id   AF-K1PW50-F1
#
_cell.length_a   1.000
_cell.length_b   1.000
_cell.length_c   1.000
_cell.angle_alpha   90.00
_cell.angle_beta   90.00
_cell.angle_gamma   90.00
#
_symmetry.space_group_name_H-M   'P 1'
#
loop_
_entity.id
_entity.type
_entity.pdbx_description
1 polymer ?
#
loop_
_entity_poly.entity_id
_entity_poly.type
_entity_poly.pdbx_seq_one_letter_code
_entity_poly.pdbx_strand_id
1 'polypeptide(L)'
;MASPKSEVIGRCCLIACERDPILTTDGRTDVRAYRVQKSEKKEFKINWDENGMAMFHIACWNVLYRSASARTPERTSIVLTEMEKDMICEAAKTAETHNSYQCIKDEGKRIAELLKQSNHCIAFTGAGISTAAGIGDFRGINGKWTTQEKVKQYGQRGVSKTRGHNMLDLRPTYTHEALLKLTDLGYIKYVISQNTDGLHRLSGIPESKISELHGNAFMEKCEKCGNRYEWCRQVRRRADVPANTCERCGINHRTGGICQDKQCGGFLMNTIINFGDYLEEDVLGSAKHHAKRADLVLALGTTLQVSPANSLVEMGQKPTRLVICNRQSTPYDNVCKEMDENGTSTLGSRVFGDCDKLMSEIMRNVLPKEELQEWEGGREERLTAYDLKRKL
;
A
#
# COMPACT_ATOMS: atom_id res chain seq x y z
N MET A 1 0.42 -2.06 -24.09
CA MET A 1 -0.50 -0.98 -24.49
C MET A 1 0.29 0.12 -25.21
N ALA A 2 -0.30 0.83 -26.17
CA ALA A 2 0.27 2.05 -26.74
C ALA A 2 0.45 3.11 -25.63
N SER A 3 1.33 4.09 -25.84
CA SER A 3 1.45 5.25 -24.95
C SER A 3 0.05 5.82 -24.65
N PRO A 4 -0.31 6.08 -23.38
CA PRO A 4 -1.64 6.59 -23.06
C PRO A 4 -1.91 7.87 -23.85
N LYS A 5 -3.12 7.99 -24.42
CA LYS A 5 -3.53 9.23 -25.08
C LYS A 5 -3.50 10.35 -24.04
N SER A 6 -2.86 11.46 -24.38
CA SER A 6 -2.75 12.62 -23.51
C SER A 6 -4.10 13.33 -23.41
N GLU A 7 -4.90 12.93 -22.44
CA GLU A 7 -6.21 13.53 -22.11
C GLU A 7 -6.11 14.46 -20.89
N VAL A 8 -6.98 15.47 -20.82
CA VAL A 8 -7.10 16.37 -19.66
C VAL A 8 -7.78 15.63 -18.51
N ILE A 9 -7.16 15.61 -17.33
CA ILE A 9 -7.76 15.01 -16.12
C ILE A 9 -8.45 16.08 -15.27
N GLY A 10 -7.92 17.29 -15.27
CA GLY A 10 -8.41 18.36 -14.41
C GLY A 10 -7.61 19.64 -14.54
N ARG A 11 -7.92 20.59 -13.68
CA ARG A 11 -7.20 21.86 -13.59
C ARG A 11 -6.42 21.95 -12.30
N CYS A 12 -5.29 22.64 -12.34
CA CYS A 12 -4.53 22.96 -11.15
C CYS A 12 -5.33 23.93 -10.26
N CYS A 13 -5.55 23.58 -9.00
CA CYS A 13 -6.29 24.38 -8.04
C CYS A 13 -5.50 25.60 -7.54
N LEU A 14 -4.21 25.74 -7.86
CA LEU A 14 -3.45 26.97 -7.59
C LEU A 14 -3.83 28.03 -8.62
N ILE A 15 -4.42 29.14 -8.17
CA ILE A 15 -4.93 30.20 -9.06
C ILE A 15 -3.82 30.81 -9.94
N ALA A 16 -2.61 30.94 -9.40
CA ALA A 16 -1.47 31.50 -10.12
C ALA A 16 -0.75 30.48 -11.04
N CYS A 17 -1.35 29.31 -11.31
CA CYS A 17 -0.71 28.28 -12.13
C CYS A 17 -0.76 28.65 -13.62
N GLU A 18 0.41 28.78 -14.25
CA GLU A 18 0.55 29.06 -15.68
C GLU A 18 0.64 27.79 -16.57
N ARG A 19 0.55 26.60 -15.96
CA ARG A 19 0.75 25.30 -16.65
C ARG A 19 -0.53 24.52 -16.90
N ASP A 20 -1.69 25.13 -16.64
CA ASP A 20 -3.00 24.49 -16.77
C ASP A 20 -3.34 24.17 -18.24
N PRO A 21 -4.01 23.05 -18.59
CA PRO A 21 -4.57 22.00 -17.73
C PRO A 21 -3.60 20.88 -17.32
N ILE A 22 -3.98 20.06 -16.33
CA ILE A 22 -3.25 18.84 -15.94
C ILE A 22 -3.64 17.68 -16.85
N LEU A 23 -2.65 17.06 -17.50
CA LEU A 23 -2.82 15.94 -18.42
C LEU A 23 -2.60 14.58 -17.75
N THR A 24 -3.15 13.52 -18.35
CA THR A 24 -2.96 12.10 -17.96
C THR A 24 -1.51 11.64 -17.89
N THR A 25 -0.64 12.30 -18.64
CA THR A 25 0.81 12.03 -18.65
C THR A 25 1.57 12.80 -17.57
N ASP A 26 0.97 13.83 -16.98
CA ASP A 26 1.63 14.73 -16.05
C ASP A 26 1.71 14.17 -14.63
N GLY A 27 2.70 14.64 -13.89
CA GLY A 27 2.77 14.40 -12.46
C GLY A 27 1.85 15.35 -11.70
N ARG A 28 1.08 14.83 -10.76
CA ARG A 28 0.16 15.62 -9.92
C ARG A 28 0.19 15.23 -8.44
N THR A 29 -0.35 16.10 -7.62
CA THR A 29 -0.65 15.83 -6.20
C THR A 29 -2.11 16.14 -5.93
N ASP A 30 -2.82 15.14 -5.42
CA ASP A 30 -4.21 15.21 -4.98
C ASP A 30 -4.21 15.33 -3.45
N VAL A 31 -4.98 16.27 -2.91
CA VAL A 31 -5.02 16.53 -1.47
C VAL A 31 -6.43 16.77 -0.97
N ARG A 32 -6.61 16.66 0.34
CA ARG A 32 -7.90 16.93 0.99
C ARG A 32 -7.76 17.70 2.29
N ALA A 33 -8.35 18.89 2.33
CA ALA A 33 -8.54 19.68 3.54
C ALA A 33 -9.95 19.49 4.09
N TYR A 34 -10.09 19.36 5.42
CA TYR A 34 -11.41 19.14 6.05
C TYR A 34 -11.97 20.42 6.68
N ARG A 35 -11.16 21.49 6.78
CA ARG A 35 -11.51 22.76 7.44
C ARG A 35 -12.26 23.76 6.53
N VAL A 36 -12.61 23.42 5.28
CA VAL A 36 -13.28 24.35 4.36
C VAL A 36 -14.71 24.68 4.86
N GLN A 37 -14.91 25.88 5.45
CA GLN A 37 -16.23 26.36 5.85
C GLN A 37 -16.89 27.18 4.73
N LYS A 38 -18.18 26.92 4.45
CA LYS A 38 -18.98 27.63 3.41
C LYS A 38 -19.10 29.15 3.62
N SER A 39 -18.83 29.66 4.82
CA SER A 39 -19.03 31.07 5.20
C SER A 39 -17.81 31.98 5.03
N GLU A 40 -16.64 31.44 4.66
CA GLU A 40 -15.42 32.24 4.49
C GLU A 40 -14.93 32.18 3.04
N LYS A 41 -15.71 32.72 2.11
CA LYS A 41 -15.23 33.04 0.75
C LYS A 41 -14.31 34.28 0.82
N LYS A 42 -13.16 34.17 1.48
CA LYS A 42 -12.02 35.03 1.13
C LYS A 42 -11.42 34.52 -0.18
N GLU A 43 -10.82 35.39 -0.98
CA GLU A 43 -10.01 34.99 -2.14
C GLU A 43 -8.79 34.21 -1.65
N PHE A 44 -8.98 32.91 -1.38
CA PHE A 44 -7.89 32.00 -1.13
C PHE A 44 -7.11 31.82 -2.43
N LYS A 45 -5.78 31.66 -2.33
CA LYS A 45 -4.94 31.38 -3.51
C LYS A 45 -5.19 29.99 -4.13
N ILE A 46 -6.10 29.21 -3.52
CA ILE A 46 -6.42 27.83 -3.85
C ILE A 46 -7.93 27.69 -4.07
N ASN A 47 -8.31 27.08 -5.19
CA ASN A 47 -9.68 26.69 -5.50
C ASN A 47 -9.98 25.29 -4.94
N TRP A 48 -10.46 25.22 -3.69
CA TRP A 48 -10.97 23.98 -3.09
C TRP A 48 -12.37 23.67 -3.61
N ASP A 49 -12.68 22.40 -3.84
CA ASP A 49 -14.06 21.97 -4.11
C ASP A 49 -14.93 21.96 -2.83
N GLU A 50 -16.22 21.69 -2.99
CA GLU A 50 -17.18 21.65 -1.87
C GLU A 50 -16.91 20.56 -0.83
N ASN A 51 -16.10 19.55 -1.18
CA ASN A 51 -15.68 18.44 -0.32
C ASN A 51 -14.28 18.63 0.27
N GLY A 52 -13.66 19.78 -0.02
CA GLY A 52 -12.31 20.14 0.38
C GLY A 52 -11.20 19.40 -0.37
N MET A 53 -11.49 18.89 -1.57
CA MET A 53 -10.49 18.31 -2.46
C MET A 53 -9.80 19.39 -3.29
N ALA A 54 -8.53 19.17 -3.60
CA ALA A 54 -7.79 19.99 -4.56
C ALA A 54 -6.74 19.15 -5.30
N MET A 55 -6.51 19.49 -6.56
CA MET A 55 -5.53 18.85 -7.44
C MET A 55 -4.49 19.87 -7.88
N PHE A 56 -3.22 19.50 -7.89
CA PHE A 56 -2.13 20.39 -8.27
C PHE A 56 -1.13 19.69 -9.17
N HIS A 57 -0.47 20.43 -10.06
CA HIS A 57 0.84 20.01 -10.55
C HIS A 57 1.79 19.80 -9.36
N ILE A 58 2.64 18.76 -9.42
CA ILE A 58 3.61 18.47 -8.33
C ILE A 58 4.43 19.71 -7.97
N ALA A 59 4.89 20.46 -8.97
CA ALA A 59 5.68 21.68 -8.75
C ALA A 59 4.89 22.75 -7.98
N CYS A 60 3.62 22.95 -8.32
CA CYS A 60 2.74 23.90 -7.62
C CYS A 60 2.50 23.49 -6.18
N TRP A 61 2.21 22.21 -5.93
CA TRP A 61 2.03 21.68 -4.58
C TRP A 61 3.31 21.83 -3.74
N ASN A 62 4.47 21.50 -4.29
CA ASN A 62 5.74 21.62 -3.58
C ASN A 62 6.05 23.05 -3.15
N VAL A 63 5.79 24.05 -4.01
CA VAL A 63 5.95 25.46 -3.66
C VAL A 63 4.97 25.83 -2.54
N LEU A 64 3.69 25.49 -2.69
CA LEU A 64 2.66 25.77 -1.67
C LEU A 64 3.01 25.16 -0.32
N TYR A 65 3.38 23.88 -0.29
CA TYR A 65 3.69 23.18 0.95
C TYR A 65 4.95 23.73 1.63
N ARG A 66 5.99 24.08 0.86
CA ARG A 66 7.18 24.73 1.40
C ARG A 66 6.85 26.10 2.00
N SER A 67 6.09 26.94 1.29
CA SER A 67 5.62 28.23 1.80
C SER A 67 4.80 28.10 3.08
N ALA A 68 4.01 27.03 3.22
CA ALA A 68 3.19 26.78 4.40
C ALA A 68 3.96 26.24 5.61
N SER A 69 4.98 25.41 5.37
CA SER A 69 5.75 24.71 6.41
C SER A 69 7.03 25.43 6.85
N ALA A 70 7.44 26.48 6.13
CA ALA A 70 8.63 27.25 6.46
C ALA A 70 8.50 27.97 7.83
N ARG A 71 9.47 27.74 8.71
CA ARG A 71 9.55 28.37 10.04
C ARG A 71 9.98 29.85 9.98
N THR A 72 10.69 30.22 8.92
CA THR A 72 11.12 31.59 8.63
C THR A 72 10.49 32.02 7.30
N PRO A 73 10.19 33.32 7.07
CA PRO A 73 9.70 33.79 5.77
C PRO A 73 10.80 33.60 4.71
N GLU A 74 10.85 32.43 4.09
CA GLU A 74 11.64 32.25 2.88
C GLU A 74 11.06 33.15 1.79
N ARG A 75 11.91 33.65 0.89
CA ARG A 75 11.49 34.30 -0.37
C ARG A 75 10.82 33.27 -1.28
N THR A 76 9.67 32.77 -0.88
CA THR A 76 8.77 32.04 -1.76
C THR A 76 7.88 33.06 -2.48
N SER A 77 7.55 32.80 -3.74
CA SER A 77 6.70 33.69 -4.55
C SER A 77 5.25 33.79 -4.03
N ILE A 78 4.87 32.94 -3.07
CA ILE A 78 3.51 32.84 -2.54
C ILE A 78 3.49 33.25 -1.07
N VAL A 79 2.94 34.43 -0.79
CA VAL A 79 2.60 34.86 0.57
C VAL A 79 1.29 34.19 0.99
N LEU A 80 1.28 33.47 2.12
CA LEU A 80 0.10 32.76 2.66
C LEU A 80 -0.29 33.38 4.01
N THR A 81 -1.60 33.51 4.24
CA THR A 81 -2.16 33.80 5.57
C THR A 81 -1.95 32.63 6.53
N GLU A 82 -1.95 32.85 7.85
CA GLU A 82 -1.80 31.76 8.83
C GLU A 82 -2.86 30.68 8.67
N MET A 83 -4.10 31.07 8.34
CA MET A 83 -5.18 30.12 8.05
C MET A 83 -4.89 29.25 6.82
N GLU A 84 -4.32 29.83 5.75
CA GLU A 84 -3.90 29.07 4.56
C GLU A 84 -2.76 28.10 4.88
N LYS A 85 -1.79 28.52 5.69
CA LYS A 85 -0.69 27.65 6.12
C LYS A 85 -1.21 26.44 6.90
N ASP A 86 -2.08 26.67 7.87
CA ASP A 86 -2.73 25.62 8.64
C ASP A 86 -3.47 24.62 7.75
N MET A 87 -4.25 25.13 6.80
CA MET A 87 -5.04 24.32 5.87
C MET A 87 -4.16 23.49 4.94
N ILE A 88 -3.08 24.07 4.39
CA ILE A 88 -2.11 23.35 3.56
C ILE A 88 -1.39 22.28 4.37
N CYS A 89 -0.97 22.58 5.60
CA CYS A 89 -0.35 21.62 6.50
C CYS A 89 -1.31 20.48 6.90
N GLU A 90 -2.61 20.77 7.04
CA GLU A 90 -3.63 19.73 7.20
C GLU A 90 -3.75 18.86 5.95
N ALA A 91 -3.89 19.49 4.78
CA ALA A 91 -4.06 18.80 3.49
C ALA A 91 -2.84 17.93 3.13
N ALA A 92 -1.64 18.34 3.56
CA ALA A 92 -0.43 17.55 3.37
C ALA A 92 -0.48 16.17 4.03
N LYS A 93 -1.28 15.99 5.09
CA LYS A 93 -1.45 14.69 5.76
C LYS A 93 -2.21 13.67 4.89
N THR A 94 -2.97 14.14 3.92
CA THR A 94 -3.74 13.30 2.98
C THR A 94 -3.16 13.34 1.57
N ALA A 95 -2.03 14.02 1.35
CA ALA A 95 -1.48 14.20 0.01
C ALA A 95 -1.11 12.87 -0.65
N GLU A 96 -1.74 12.59 -1.79
CA GLU A 96 -1.42 11.50 -2.69
C GLU A 96 -0.74 12.08 -3.94
N THR A 97 0.52 11.71 -4.15
CA THR A 97 1.30 12.17 -5.30
C THR A 97 1.38 11.06 -6.35
N HIS A 98 1.33 11.47 -7.61
CA HIS A 98 1.42 10.62 -8.79
C HIS A 98 2.50 11.20 -9.70
N ASN A 99 3.62 10.49 -9.86
CA ASN A 99 4.65 10.85 -10.83
C ASN A 99 4.10 10.75 -12.27
N SER A 100 4.74 11.48 -13.18
CA SER A 100 4.40 11.44 -14.60
C SER A 100 4.57 10.03 -15.17
N TYR A 101 3.84 9.74 -16.24
CA TYR A 101 3.96 8.44 -16.91
C TYR A 101 5.39 8.13 -17.33
N GLN A 102 6.10 9.13 -17.86
CA GLN A 102 7.50 9.00 -18.26
C GLN A 102 8.40 8.64 -17.07
N CYS A 103 8.21 9.28 -15.91
CA CYS A 103 8.95 8.95 -14.70
C CYS A 103 8.69 7.51 -14.24
N ILE A 104 7.44 7.04 -14.25
CA ILE A 104 7.11 5.64 -13.91
C ILE A 104 7.79 4.66 -14.87
N LYS A 105 7.82 4.97 -16.17
CA LYS A 105 8.46 4.15 -17.20
C LYS A 105 9.98 4.04 -16.99
N ASP A 106 10.63 5.18 -16.74
CA ASP A 106 12.08 5.22 -16.52
C ASP A 106 12.47 4.49 -15.23
N GLU A 107 11.71 4.69 -14.14
CA GLU A 107 11.92 3.97 -12.89
C GLU A 107 11.62 2.47 -13.02
N GLY A 108 10.58 2.08 -13.77
CA GLY A 108 10.26 0.68 -14.03
C GLY A 108 11.42 -0.06 -14.71
N LYS A 109 12.07 0.58 -15.69
CA LYS A 109 13.28 0.04 -16.34
C LYS A 109 14.43 -0.11 -15.33
N ARG A 110 14.71 0.94 -14.56
CA ARG A 110 15.81 0.93 -13.58
C ARG A 110 15.62 -0.10 -12.48
N ILE A 111 14.40 -0.25 -11.97
CA ILE A 111 14.06 -1.23 -10.93
C ILE A 111 14.15 -2.66 -11.50
N ALA A 112 13.79 -2.88 -12.76
CA ALA A 112 14.00 -4.18 -13.40
C ALA A 112 15.50 -4.55 -13.49
N GLU A 113 16.39 -3.58 -13.73
CA GLU A 113 17.84 -3.80 -13.70
C GLU A 113 18.33 -4.13 -12.27
N LEU A 114 17.84 -3.41 -11.25
CA LEU A 114 18.14 -3.72 -9.85
C LEU A 114 17.68 -5.13 -9.45
N LEU A 115 16.49 -5.56 -9.90
CA LEU A 115 15.98 -6.91 -9.67
C LEU A 115 16.88 -7.98 -10.29
N LYS A 116 17.37 -7.75 -11.52
CA LYS A 116 18.27 -8.68 -12.22
C LYS A 116 19.65 -8.79 -11.56
N GLN A 117 20.12 -7.73 -10.91
CA GLN A 117 21.40 -7.68 -10.20
C GLN A 117 21.33 -8.18 -8.75
N SER A 118 20.13 -8.21 -8.16
CA SER A 118 19.91 -8.61 -6.77
C SER A 118 20.02 -10.13 -6.61
N ASN A 119 20.77 -10.56 -5.59
CA ASN A 119 20.85 -11.96 -5.21
C ASN A 119 19.71 -12.35 -4.26
N HIS A 120 19.22 -11.42 -3.45
CA HIS A 120 18.20 -11.67 -2.45
C HIS A 120 17.23 -10.49 -2.34
N CYS A 121 16.34 -10.33 -3.32
CA CYS A 121 15.27 -9.34 -3.23
C CYS A 121 14.14 -9.83 -2.32
N ILE A 122 13.61 -8.95 -1.48
CA ILE A 122 12.34 -9.17 -0.78
C ILE A 122 11.30 -8.14 -1.22
N ALA A 123 10.02 -8.54 -1.23
CA ALA A 123 8.91 -7.61 -1.35
C ALA A 123 8.30 -7.34 0.02
N PHE A 124 8.00 -6.08 0.31
CA PHE A 124 7.31 -5.66 1.53
C PHE A 124 6.01 -4.95 1.15
N THR A 125 4.84 -5.51 1.49
CA THR A 125 3.56 -5.03 0.94
C THR A 125 2.60 -4.54 2.02
N GLY A 126 1.88 -3.46 1.72
CA GLY A 126 0.76 -2.95 2.53
C GLY A 126 -0.52 -2.78 1.74
N ALA A 127 -1.54 -2.17 2.36
CA ALA A 127 -2.91 -2.17 1.85
C ALA A 127 -3.07 -1.49 0.48
N GLY A 128 -2.14 -0.61 0.11
CA GLY A 128 -2.13 0.10 -1.15
C GLY A 128 -2.13 -0.82 -2.38
N ILE A 129 -1.51 -2.01 -2.30
CA ILE A 129 -1.50 -2.96 -3.44
C ILE A 129 -2.87 -3.63 -3.68
N SER A 130 -3.78 -3.54 -2.71
CA SER A 130 -5.12 -4.13 -2.76
C SER A 130 -6.22 -3.10 -3.08
N THR A 131 -5.86 -1.82 -3.24
CA THR A 131 -6.83 -0.74 -3.52
C THR A 131 -7.54 -0.92 -4.86
N ALA A 132 -6.83 -1.38 -5.89
CA ALA A 132 -7.41 -1.69 -7.20
C ALA A 132 -8.37 -2.89 -7.17
N ALA A 133 -8.31 -3.74 -6.13
CA ALA A 133 -9.27 -4.82 -5.92
C ALA A 133 -10.56 -4.35 -5.22
N GLY A 134 -10.66 -3.06 -4.87
CA GLY A 134 -11.80 -2.49 -4.17
C GLY A 134 -11.65 -2.44 -2.64
N ILE A 135 -10.51 -2.85 -2.08
CA ILE A 135 -10.25 -2.67 -0.64
C ILE A 135 -9.86 -1.23 -0.39
N GLY A 136 -10.65 -0.48 0.40
CA GLY A 136 -10.20 0.83 0.90
C GLY A 136 -8.92 0.68 1.72
N ASP A 137 -7.95 1.56 1.53
CA ASP A 137 -6.75 1.55 2.36
C ASP A 137 -7.04 2.09 3.77
N PHE A 138 -5.99 2.18 4.58
CA PHE A 138 -6.10 2.65 5.95
C PHE A 138 -5.89 4.15 6.10
N ARG A 139 -5.06 4.78 5.26
CA ARG A 139 -4.52 6.14 5.51
C ARG A 139 -4.51 7.09 4.30
N GLY A 140 -4.94 6.64 3.12
CA GLY A 140 -5.14 7.49 1.95
C GLY A 140 -6.22 8.54 2.19
N ILE A 141 -6.54 9.33 1.15
CA ILE A 141 -7.54 10.40 1.19
C ILE A 141 -8.89 9.90 1.72
N ASN A 142 -9.23 8.65 1.38
CA ASN A 142 -10.45 7.96 1.81
C ASN A 142 -10.17 6.77 2.75
N GLY A 143 -8.99 6.71 3.35
CA GLY A 143 -8.57 5.62 4.20
C GLY A 143 -9.40 5.49 5.48
N LYS A 144 -9.52 4.26 6.01
CA LYS A 144 -10.34 3.96 7.19
C LYS A 144 -9.96 4.81 8.42
N TRP A 145 -8.67 4.90 8.75
CA TRP A 145 -8.20 5.67 9.92
C TRP A 145 -8.27 7.17 9.66
N THR A 146 -7.91 7.62 8.46
CA THR A 146 -8.08 9.03 8.05
C THR A 146 -9.53 9.47 8.28
N THR A 147 -10.47 8.66 7.82
CA THR A 147 -11.90 8.89 8.02
C THR A 147 -12.29 8.92 9.49
N GLN A 148 -11.87 7.93 10.29
CA GLN A 148 -12.24 7.86 11.71
C GLN A 148 -11.66 9.01 12.55
N GLU A 149 -10.39 9.37 12.34
CA GLU A 149 -9.74 10.51 13.00
C GLU A 149 -10.49 11.81 12.68
N LYS A 150 -10.94 11.98 11.44
CA LYS A 150 -11.66 13.18 11.01
C LYS A 150 -13.10 13.24 11.52
N VAL A 151 -13.80 12.11 11.59
CA VAL A 151 -15.12 12.04 12.26
C VAL A 151 -14.99 12.46 13.73
N LYS A 152 -13.94 12.02 14.44
CA LYS A 152 -13.69 12.43 15.83
C LYS A 152 -13.39 13.93 15.94
N GLN A 153 -12.66 14.51 14.97
CA GLN A 153 -12.21 15.89 15.03
C GLN A 153 -13.26 16.92 14.56
N TYR A 154 -14.04 16.61 13.52
CA TYR A 154 -14.93 17.57 12.84
C TYR A 154 -16.39 17.09 12.69
N GLY A 155 -16.74 15.91 13.21
CA GLY A 155 -18.05 15.30 13.03
C GLY A 155 -18.21 14.60 11.67
N GLN A 156 -19.41 14.09 11.36
CA GLN A 156 -19.67 13.28 10.16
C GLN A 156 -19.71 14.05 8.83
N ARG A 157 -19.47 15.37 8.83
CA ARG A 157 -19.59 16.20 7.61
C ARG A 157 -18.44 15.91 6.64
N GLY A 158 -18.78 15.72 5.36
CA GLY A 158 -17.81 15.47 4.28
C GLY A 158 -17.21 14.05 4.25
N VAL A 159 -17.58 13.16 5.17
CA VAL A 159 -17.02 11.81 5.22
C VAL A 159 -17.85 10.86 4.35
N SER A 160 -17.27 10.37 3.25
CA SER A 160 -17.90 9.33 2.44
C SER A 160 -17.85 7.99 3.17
N LYS A 161 -18.99 7.30 3.28
CA LYS A 161 -19.04 5.93 3.81
C LYS A 161 -18.44 4.99 2.75
N THR A 162 -17.21 4.52 2.96
CA THR A 162 -16.70 3.37 2.21
C THR A 162 -17.57 2.16 2.52
N ARG A 163 -18.32 1.68 1.51
CA ARG A 163 -19.02 0.40 1.59
C ARG A 163 -17.97 -0.70 1.78
N GLY A 164 -18.11 -1.52 2.81
CA GLY A 164 -17.27 -2.70 2.95
C GLY A 164 -17.54 -3.66 1.81
N HIS A 165 -16.53 -3.96 1.00
CA HIS A 165 -16.61 -5.05 0.04
C HIS A 165 -16.56 -6.39 0.77
N ASN A 166 -17.34 -7.36 0.31
CA ASN A 166 -17.25 -8.72 0.83
C ASN A 166 -15.87 -9.28 0.47
N MET A 167 -15.12 -9.74 1.47
CA MET A 167 -13.75 -10.21 1.27
C MET A 167 -13.64 -11.40 0.29
N LEU A 168 -14.72 -12.17 0.16
CA LEU A 168 -14.80 -13.29 -0.78
C LEU A 168 -14.84 -12.86 -2.25
N ASP A 169 -15.24 -11.62 -2.54
CA ASP A 169 -15.36 -11.10 -3.90
C ASP A 169 -14.06 -10.47 -4.41
N LEU A 170 -13.08 -10.27 -3.52
CA LEU A 170 -11.81 -9.64 -3.85
C LEU A 170 -10.90 -10.57 -4.64
N ARG A 171 -10.20 -10.03 -5.64
CA ARG A 171 -9.28 -10.78 -6.51
C ARG A 171 -7.88 -10.15 -6.50
N PRO A 172 -6.82 -10.97 -6.67
CA PRO A 172 -5.46 -10.47 -6.81
C PRO A 172 -5.34 -9.36 -7.86
N THR A 173 -4.71 -8.26 -7.49
CA THR A 173 -4.36 -7.15 -8.41
C THR A 173 -3.20 -7.55 -9.32
N TYR A 174 -2.87 -6.71 -10.30
CA TYR A 174 -1.70 -6.96 -11.16
C TYR A 174 -0.42 -7.10 -10.33
N THR A 175 -0.26 -6.25 -9.29
CA THR A 175 0.86 -6.32 -8.36
C THR A 175 0.97 -7.69 -7.67
N HIS A 176 -0.14 -8.26 -7.19
CA HIS A 176 -0.11 -9.59 -6.55
C HIS A 176 0.34 -10.70 -7.51
N GLU A 177 -0.17 -10.68 -8.75
CA GLU A 177 0.21 -11.66 -9.77
C GLU A 177 1.67 -11.48 -10.21
N ALA A 178 2.12 -10.23 -10.37
CA ALA A 178 3.50 -9.92 -10.73
C ALA A 178 4.48 -10.38 -9.64
N LEU A 179 4.13 -10.20 -8.36
CA LEU A 179 4.94 -10.69 -7.24
C LEU A 179 5.06 -12.22 -7.24
N LEU A 180 3.98 -12.94 -7.55
CA LEU A 180 4.03 -14.39 -7.75
C LEU A 180 4.97 -14.75 -8.91
N LYS A 181 4.75 -14.16 -10.10
CA LYS A 181 5.57 -14.46 -11.28
C LYS A 181 7.07 -14.16 -11.04
N LEU A 182 7.39 -13.06 -10.38
CA LEU A 182 8.77 -12.72 -10.00
C LEU A 182 9.36 -13.65 -8.94
N THR A 183 8.51 -14.23 -8.07
CA THR A 183 8.92 -15.27 -7.11
C THR A 183 9.23 -16.58 -7.82
N ASP A 184 8.39 -16.98 -8.78
CA ASP A 184 8.58 -18.19 -9.60
C ASP A 184 9.84 -18.11 -10.47
N LEU A 185 10.13 -16.93 -11.02
CA LEU A 185 11.37 -16.65 -11.75
C LEU A 185 12.60 -16.52 -10.83
N GLY A 186 12.41 -16.53 -9.52
CA GLY A 186 13.48 -16.45 -8.53
C GLY A 186 14.06 -15.04 -8.32
N TYR A 187 13.50 -13.99 -8.92
CA TYR A 187 13.91 -12.60 -8.63
C TYR A 187 13.54 -12.20 -7.21
N ILE A 188 12.31 -12.51 -6.77
CA ILE A 188 11.87 -12.27 -5.39
C ILE A 188 12.06 -13.54 -4.57
N LYS A 189 12.85 -13.46 -3.50
CA LYS A 189 13.12 -14.60 -2.62
C LYS A 189 12.05 -14.81 -1.56
N TYR A 190 11.39 -13.73 -1.16
CA TYR A 190 10.41 -13.75 -0.08
C TYR A 190 9.48 -12.53 -0.10
N VAL A 191 8.24 -12.73 0.36
CA VAL A 191 7.24 -11.67 0.53
C VAL A 191 6.95 -11.46 2.01
N ILE A 192 6.97 -10.22 2.45
CA ILE A 192 6.60 -9.80 3.80
C ILE A 192 5.35 -8.92 3.65
N SER A 193 4.22 -9.35 4.17
CA SER A 193 2.94 -8.65 4.00
C SER A 193 2.40 -8.14 5.33
N GLN A 194 1.90 -6.91 5.32
CA GLN A 194 1.08 -6.31 6.37
C GLN A 194 -0.41 -6.52 6.14
N ASN A 195 -0.80 -7.05 4.98
CA ASN A 195 -2.19 -7.21 4.58
C ASN A 195 -2.80 -8.46 5.19
N THR A 196 -4.09 -8.38 5.52
CA THR A 196 -4.89 -9.48 6.07
C THR A 196 -5.93 -10.00 5.08
N ASP A 197 -5.94 -9.48 3.85
CA ASP A 197 -6.94 -9.78 2.81
C ASP A 197 -6.79 -11.17 2.16
N GLY A 198 -5.65 -11.84 2.38
CA GLY A 198 -5.33 -13.16 1.83
C GLY A 198 -5.11 -13.20 0.32
N LEU A 199 -4.97 -12.05 -0.35
CA LEU A 199 -4.84 -12.01 -1.81
C LEU A 199 -3.50 -12.56 -2.32
N HIS A 200 -2.43 -12.48 -1.53
CA HIS A 200 -1.15 -13.15 -1.86
C HIS A 200 -1.27 -14.68 -1.88
N ARG A 201 -2.00 -15.24 -0.91
CA ARG A 201 -2.26 -16.68 -0.84
C ARG A 201 -3.15 -17.11 -2.00
N LEU A 202 -4.19 -16.32 -2.27
CA LEU A 202 -5.11 -16.59 -3.37
C LEU A 202 -4.40 -16.56 -4.74
N SER A 203 -3.49 -15.59 -4.95
CA SER A 203 -2.71 -15.50 -6.19
C SER A 203 -1.86 -16.75 -6.41
N GLY A 204 -1.34 -17.35 -5.34
CA GLY A 204 -0.60 -18.61 -5.38
C GLY A 204 0.74 -18.59 -4.66
N ILE A 205 1.09 -17.49 -3.96
CA ILE A 205 2.37 -17.41 -3.24
C ILE A 205 2.39 -18.48 -2.13
N PRO A 206 3.36 -19.41 -2.15
CA PRO A 206 3.39 -20.54 -1.23
C PRO A 206 3.78 -20.11 0.20
N GLU A 207 3.43 -20.91 1.21
CA GLU A 207 3.53 -20.50 2.63
C GLU A 207 4.98 -20.34 3.05
N SER A 208 5.83 -21.19 2.48
CA SER A 208 7.28 -21.13 2.62
C SER A 208 7.93 -19.88 2.01
N LYS A 209 7.17 -19.00 1.34
CA LYS A 209 7.67 -17.79 0.68
C LYS A 209 7.01 -16.51 1.17
N ILE A 210 6.18 -16.56 2.21
CA ILE A 210 5.47 -15.39 2.71
C ILE A 210 5.39 -15.35 4.24
N SER A 211 5.60 -14.16 4.81
CA SER A 211 5.23 -13.85 6.20
C SER A 211 4.08 -12.84 6.22
N GLU A 212 2.91 -13.28 6.68
CA GLU A 212 1.71 -12.45 6.87
C GLU A 212 1.71 -11.88 8.30
N LEU A 213 2.39 -10.74 8.50
CA LEU A 213 2.72 -10.21 9.82
C LEU A 213 1.48 -9.92 10.68
N HIS A 214 0.39 -9.47 10.06
CA HIS A 214 -0.84 -9.10 10.76
C HIS A 214 -1.93 -10.18 10.67
N GLY A 215 -1.56 -11.39 10.27
CA GLY A 215 -2.47 -12.51 10.06
C GLY A 215 -3.17 -12.47 8.71
N ASN A 216 -4.14 -13.37 8.54
CA ASN A 216 -4.89 -13.53 7.30
C ASN A 216 -6.35 -13.87 7.63
N ALA A 217 -7.28 -13.15 7.02
CA ALA A 217 -8.72 -13.31 7.27
C ALA A 217 -9.26 -14.68 6.88
N PHE A 218 -8.51 -15.43 6.07
CA PHE A 218 -8.82 -16.78 5.64
C PHE A 218 -7.97 -17.82 6.36
N MET A 219 -7.30 -17.47 7.47
CA MET A 219 -6.52 -18.41 8.25
C MET A 219 -6.99 -18.46 9.70
N GLU A 220 -7.22 -19.67 10.17
CA GLU A 220 -7.54 -20.00 11.56
C GLU A 220 -6.40 -20.81 12.19
N LYS A 221 -6.18 -20.65 13.49
CA LYS A 221 -5.16 -21.37 14.28
C LYS A 221 -5.81 -22.06 15.47
N CYS A 222 -5.46 -23.32 15.72
CA CYS A 222 -5.95 -24.02 16.90
C CYS A 222 -5.26 -23.49 18.17
N GLU A 223 -6.06 -23.11 19.18
CA GLU A 223 -5.53 -22.60 20.45
C GLU A 223 -4.77 -23.66 21.28
N LYS A 224 -4.96 -24.95 21.00
CA LYS A 224 -4.32 -26.06 21.72
C LYS A 224 -3.05 -26.56 21.05
N CYS A 225 -3.14 -26.99 19.79
CA CYS A 225 -2.02 -27.62 19.08
C CYS A 225 -1.28 -26.67 18.13
N GLY A 226 -1.78 -25.45 17.91
CA GLY A 226 -1.14 -24.47 17.02
C GLY A 226 -1.32 -24.73 15.52
N ASN A 227 -1.93 -25.87 15.12
CA ASN A 227 -2.19 -26.16 13.71
C ASN A 227 -3.00 -25.05 13.04
N ARG A 228 -2.59 -24.69 11.82
CA ARG A 228 -3.26 -23.69 10.99
C ARG A 228 -4.15 -24.35 9.96
N TYR A 229 -5.27 -23.72 9.68
CA TYR A 229 -6.25 -24.15 8.70
C TYR A 229 -6.67 -22.96 7.85
N GLU A 230 -6.65 -23.15 6.53
CA GLU A 230 -7.33 -22.20 5.65
C GLU A 230 -8.83 -22.31 5.89
N TRP A 231 -9.49 -21.16 6.00
CA TRP A 231 -10.92 -21.07 6.20
C TRP A 231 -11.62 -21.65 4.98
N CYS A 232 -12.43 -22.67 5.19
CA CYS A 232 -13.32 -23.22 4.18
C CYS A 232 -14.65 -23.65 4.82
N ARG A 233 -15.64 -23.96 3.99
CA ARG A 233 -16.96 -24.40 4.47
C ARG A 233 -16.92 -25.77 5.17
N GLN A 234 -15.88 -26.56 4.90
CA GLN A 234 -15.73 -27.92 5.40
C GLN A 234 -15.13 -27.98 6.83
N VAL A 235 -14.62 -26.86 7.34
CA VAL A 235 -14.13 -26.78 8.73
C VAL A 235 -15.27 -27.13 9.68
N ARG A 236 -15.05 -28.15 10.53
CA ARG A 236 -15.99 -28.52 11.61
C ARG A 236 -16.29 -27.32 12.49
N ARG A 237 -17.56 -26.88 12.51
CA ARG A 237 -18.04 -25.81 13.38
C ARG A 237 -19.00 -26.33 14.44
N ARG A 238 -19.11 -25.60 15.55
CA ARG A 238 -20.07 -25.88 16.62
C ARG A 238 -20.75 -24.59 17.06
N ALA A 239 -22.04 -24.68 17.38
CA ALA A 239 -22.83 -23.54 17.86
C ALA A 239 -22.48 -23.15 19.31
N ASP A 240 -21.96 -24.08 20.09
CA ASP A 240 -21.67 -23.96 21.52
C ASP A 240 -20.19 -23.62 21.83
N VAL A 241 -19.43 -23.10 20.85
CA VAL A 241 -18.05 -22.68 21.10
C VAL A 241 -18.05 -21.48 22.07
N PRO A 242 -17.45 -21.60 23.27
CA PRO A 242 -17.46 -20.52 24.24
C PRO A 242 -16.62 -19.34 23.72
N ALA A 243 -17.06 -18.11 23.98
CA ALA A 243 -16.28 -16.93 23.64
C ALA A 243 -14.92 -16.95 24.35
N ASN A 244 -13.88 -16.47 23.67
CA ASN A 244 -12.56 -16.22 24.24
C ASN A 244 -12.21 -14.74 24.06
N THR A 245 -12.73 -13.90 24.96
CA THR A 245 -12.45 -12.47 24.98
C THR A 245 -11.01 -12.26 25.45
N CYS A 246 -10.14 -11.84 24.53
CA CYS A 246 -8.76 -11.52 24.88
C CYS A 246 -8.73 -10.29 25.79
N GLU A 247 -8.06 -10.38 26.93
CA GLU A 247 -7.92 -9.29 27.90
C GLU A 247 -7.20 -8.06 27.31
N ARG A 248 -6.39 -8.26 26.29
CA ARG A 248 -5.53 -7.22 25.72
C ARG A 248 -6.22 -6.36 24.67
N CYS A 249 -7.00 -6.99 23.78
CA CYS A 249 -7.69 -6.31 22.70
C CYS A 249 -9.22 -6.25 22.89
N GLY A 250 -9.77 -6.99 23.87
CA GLY A 250 -11.19 -7.00 24.20
C GLY A 250 -12.08 -7.76 23.21
N ILE A 251 -11.50 -8.53 22.29
CA ILE A 251 -12.23 -9.19 21.18
C ILE A 251 -12.31 -10.70 21.42
N ASN A 252 -13.44 -11.31 21.07
CA ASN A 252 -13.57 -12.75 20.97
C ASN A 252 -12.80 -13.26 19.74
N HIS A 253 -11.72 -14.01 19.97
CA HIS A 253 -10.93 -14.52 18.85
C HIS A 253 -11.40 -15.86 18.29
N ARG A 254 -12.25 -16.62 19.02
CA ARG A 254 -12.76 -17.91 18.54
C ARG A 254 -13.74 -17.72 17.39
N THR A 255 -13.58 -18.50 16.33
CA THR A 255 -14.37 -18.38 15.09
C THR A 255 -15.55 -19.35 15.02
N GLY A 256 -15.79 -20.11 16.08
CA GLY A 256 -16.76 -21.22 16.11
C GLY A 256 -16.25 -22.51 15.47
N GLY A 257 -15.00 -22.53 14.97
CA GLY A 257 -14.35 -23.71 14.42
C GLY A 257 -13.73 -24.62 15.49
N ILE A 258 -13.57 -25.90 15.15
CA ILE A 258 -12.89 -26.92 15.96
C ILE A 258 -11.75 -27.51 15.14
N CYS A 259 -10.64 -27.80 15.83
CA CYS A 259 -9.47 -28.46 15.26
C CYS A 259 -9.87 -29.69 14.43
N GLN A 260 -9.32 -29.79 13.21
CA GLN A 260 -9.58 -30.94 12.34
C GLN A 260 -8.87 -32.21 12.82
N ASP A 261 -7.81 -32.05 13.62
CA ASP A 261 -7.26 -33.17 14.38
C ASP A 261 -8.25 -33.62 15.45
N LYS A 262 -8.82 -34.80 15.22
CA LYS A 262 -9.82 -35.44 16.07
C LYS A 262 -9.30 -35.72 17.49
N GLN A 263 -7.97 -35.85 17.67
CA GLN A 263 -7.37 -36.09 18.99
C GLN A 263 -7.19 -34.80 19.80
N CYS A 264 -7.12 -33.64 19.13
CA CYS A 264 -6.91 -32.35 19.77
C CYS A 264 -8.22 -31.75 20.31
N GLY A 265 -9.24 -31.67 19.44
CA GLY A 265 -10.55 -31.09 19.78
C GLY A 265 -10.51 -29.64 20.30
N GLY A 266 -9.41 -28.90 20.07
CA GLY A 266 -9.29 -27.50 20.47
C GLY A 266 -10.10 -26.56 19.60
N PHE A 267 -10.41 -25.36 20.10
CA PHE A 267 -11.12 -24.35 19.34
C PHE A 267 -10.20 -23.62 18.37
N LEU A 268 -10.76 -23.18 17.25
CA LEU A 268 -10.06 -22.40 16.25
C LEU A 268 -10.22 -20.90 16.53
N MET A 269 -9.11 -20.19 16.37
CA MET A 269 -8.95 -18.76 16.59
C MET A 269 -8.64 -18.08 15.26
N ASN A 270 -9.13 -16.87 15.05
CA ASN A 270 -8.64 -16.06 13.93
C ASN A 270 -7.17 -15.70 14.13
N THR A 271 -6.46 -15.49 13.03
CA THR A 271 -5.03 -15.11 13.06
C THR A 271 -4.80 -13.60 13.03
N ILE A 272 -5.87 -12.78 13.02
CA ILE A 272 -5.77 -11.33 12.85
C ILE A 272 -5.12 -10.71 14.09
N ILE A 273 -4.05 -9.96 13.86
CA ILE A 273 -3.35 -9.19 14.90
C ILE A 273 -4.01 -7.83 15.05
N ASN A 274 -4.46 -7.49 16.26
CA ASN A 274 -5.01 -6.18 16.59
C ASN A 274 -3.97 -5.28 17.24
N PHE A 275 -4.26 -3.99 17.35
CA PHE A 275 -3.40 -3.08 18.12
C PHE A 275 -3.31 -3.55 19.58
N GLY A 276 -2.08 -3.68 20.08
CA GLY A 276 -1.78 -4.22 21.41
C GLY A 276 -1.39 -5.70 21.41
N ASP A 277 -1.78 -6.46 20.39
CA ASP A 277 -1.38 -7.86 20.24
C ASP A 277 0.10 -7.96 19.84
N TYR A 278 0.72 -9.11 20.14
CA TYR A 278 2.07 -9.41 19.65
C TYR A 278 2.00 -10.02 18.25
N LEU A 279 2.97 -9.68 17.40
CA LEU A 279 3.19 -10.44 16.17
C LEU A 279 3.61 -11.87 16.54
N GLU A 280 3.18 -12.85 15.76
CA GLU A 280 3.59 -14.24 15.95
C GLU A 280 5.11 -14.38 15.73
N GLU A 281 5.80 -14.98 16.71
CA GLU A 281 7.26 -14.98 16.77
C GLU A 281 7.89 -15.68 15.57
N ASP A 282 7.35 -16.82 15.18
CA ASP A 282 7.79 -17.63 14.05
C ASP A 282 7.59 -16.91 12.71
N VAL A 283 6.47 -16.17 12.56
CA VAL A 283 6.18 -15.37 11.37
C VAL A 283 7.14 -14.18 11.27
N LEU A 284 7.33 -13.46 12.37
CA LEU A 284 8.27 -12.33 12.46
C LEU A 284 9.72 -12.79 12.32
N GLY A 285 10.07 -13.94 12.88
CA GLY A 285 11.40 -14.56 12.79
C GLY A 285 11.76 -14.88 11.35
N SER A 286 10.84 -15.49 10.60
CA SER A 286 11.01 -15.75 9.17
C SER A 286 11.14 -14.45 8.35
N ALA A 287 10.31 -13.44 8.66
CA ALA A 287 10.40 -12.13 8.02
C ALA A 287 11.77 -11.46 8.28
N LYS A 288 12.24 -11.47 9.53
CA LYS A 288 13.56 -10.94 9.92
C LYS A 288 14.70 -11.72 9.25
N HIS A 289 14.58 -13.04 9.14
CA HIS A 289 15.58 -13.88 8.48
C HIS A 289 15.80 -13.44 7.03
N HIS A 290 14.72 -13.28 6.27
CA HIS A 290 14.80 -12.83 4.88
C HIS A 290 15.19 -11.34 4.76
N ALA A 291 14.67 -10.48 5.63
CA ALA A 291 14.99 -9.05 5.64
C ALA A 291 16.48 -8.79 5.86
N LYS A 292 17.12 -9.48 6.82
CA LYS A 292 18.56 -9.32 7.11
C LYS A 292 19.47 -9.73 5.96
N ARG A 293 19.03 -10.63 5.11
CA ARG A 293 19.80 -11.13 3.96
C ARG A 293 19.62 -10.27 2.71
N ALA A 294 18.58 -9.44 2.70
CA ALA A 294 18.17 -8.75 1.50
C ALA A 294 19.22 -7.74 1.03
N ASP A 295 19.53 -7.77 -0.26
CA ASP A 295 20.34 -6.74 -0.93
C ASP A 295 19.47 -5.78 -1.76
N LEU A 296 18.16 -6.05 -1.87
CA LEU A 296 17.14 -5.19 -2.44
C LEU A 296 15.82 -5.38 -1.71
N VAL A 297 15.15 -4.28 -1.38
CA VAL A 297 13.81 -4.28 -0.78
C VAL A 297 12.85 -3.51 -1.67
N LEU A 298 11.76 -4.17 -2.08
CA LEU A 298 10.66 -3.56 -2.85
C LEU A 298 9.45 -3.34 -1.92
N ALA A 299 9.32 -2.13 -1.37
CA ALA A 299 8.20 -1.73 -0.53
C ALA A 299 7.05 -1.16 -1.39
N LEU A 300 5.89 -1.82 -1.37
CA LEU A 300 4.75 -1.53 -2.23
C LEU A 300 3.48 -1.24 -1.42
N GLY A 301 2.85 -0.09 -1.69
CA GLY A 301 1.53 0.24 -1.16
C GLY A 301 1.48 0.32 0.37
N THR A 302 2.55 0.80 1.00
CA THR A 302 2.62 0.97 2.46
C THR A 302 3.17 2.34 2.82
N THR A 303 2.63 2.93 3.89
CA THR A 303 3.15 4.18 4.47
C THR A 303 4.33 3.95 5.41
N LEU A 304 4.66 2.68 5.72
CA LEU A 304 5.76 2.28 6.61
C LEU A 304 5.71 2.92 8.02
N GLN A 305 4.50 3.14 8.55
CA GLN A 305 4.30 3.79 9.86
C GLN A 305 4.11 2.81 11.03
N VAL A 306 3.84 1.54 10.76
CA VAL A 306 3.48 0.56 11.80
C VAL A 306 4.72 -0.23 12.22
N SER A 307 5.20 0.04 13.43
CA SER A 307 6.27 -0.73 14.07
C SER A 307 5.71 -2.01 14.73
N PRO A 308 6.49 -3.10 14.80
CA PRO A 308 7.88 -3.23 14.34
C PRO A 308 8.02 -3.58 12.84
N ALA A 309 6.92 -3.77 12.11
CA ALA A 309 6.94 -4.24 10.73
C ALA A 309 7.74 -3.32 9.79
N ASN A 310 7.60 -2.01 9.92
CA ASN A 310 8.31 -1.02 9.11
C ASN A 310 9.85 -1.13 9.18
N SER A 311 10.41 -1.51 10.34
CA SER A 311 11.85 -1.62 10.53
C SER A 311 12.50 -2.70 9.66
N LEU A 312 11.72 -3.67 9.15
CA LEU A 312 12.22 -4.76 8.33
C LEU A 312 12.82 -4.27 7.00
N VAL A 313 12.37 -3.14 6.47
CA VAL A 313 12.84 -2.61 5.17
C VAL A 313 14.29 -2.11 5.20
N GLU A 314 14.86 -1.90 6.39
CA GLU A 314 16.24 -1.42 6.56
C GLU A 314 17.19 -2.47 7.17
N MET A 315 16.71 -3.67 7.49
CA MET A 315 17.54 -4.70 8.15
C MET A 315 18.56 -5.35 7.22
N GLY A 316 18.43 -5.16 5.91
CA GLY A 316 19.24 -5.82 4.90
C GLY A 316 20.70 -5.36 4.84
N GLN A 317 21.37 -5.83 3.80
CA GLN A 317 22.76 -5.50 3.49
C GLN A 317 22.92 -3.99 3.26
N LYS A 318 24.10 -3.47 3.61
CA LYS A 318 24.44 -2.04 3.45
C LYS A 318 25.42 -1.87 2.28
N PRO A 319 25.28 -0.79 1.48
CA PRO A 319 24.22 0.22 1.56
C PRO A 319 22.85 -0.33 1.13
N THR A 320 21.78 0.19 1.73
CA THR A 320 20.42 -0.36 1.55
C THR A 320 19.88 0.03 0.17
N ARG A 321 19.57 -0.94 -0.69
CA ARG A 321 18.82 -0.66 -1.92
C ARG A 321 17.34 -0.77 -1.62
N LEU A 322 16.70 0.37 -1.34
CA LEU A 322 15.28 0.43 -1.01
C LEU A 322 14.48 1.09 -2.14
N VAL A 323 13.52 0.35 -2.69
CA VAL A 323 12.52 0.86 -3.62
C VAL A 323 11.21 1.03 -2.89
N ILE A 324 10.62 2.22 -2.90
CA ILE A 324 9.30 2.50 -2.33
C ILE A 324 8.36 2.99 -3.43
N CYS A 325 7.30 2.22 -3.69
CA CYS A 325 6.17 2.65 -4.49
C CYS A 325 4.94 2.84 -3.60
N ASN A 326 4.56 4.10 -3.40
CA ASN A 326 3.40 4.49 -2.60
C ASN A 326 2.95 5.89 -3.02
N ARG A 327 1.65 6.21 -2.95
CA ARG A 327 1.17 7.56 -3.29
C ARG A 327 1.48 8.60 -2.22
N GLN A 328 1.49 8.20 -0.95
CA GLN A 328 1.80 9.07 0.18
C GLN A 328 3.29 9.00 0.54
N SER A 329 3.81 10.05 1.18
CA SER A 329 5.18 10.03 1.72
C SER A 329 5.35 8.97 2.81
N THR A 330 6.59 8.53 3.01
CA THR A 330 6.96 7.58 4.05
C THR A 330 8.13 8.09 4.87
N PRO A 331 8.31 7.62 6.12
CA PRO A 331 9.50 7.96 6.93
C PRO A 331 10.84 7.56 6.29
N TYR A 332 10.82 6.65 5.30
CA TYR A 332 12.01 6.06 4.68
C TYR A 332 12.32 6.66 3.29
N ASP A 333 11.58 7.68 2.86
CA ASP A 333 11.75 8.28 1.52
C ASP A 333 13.17 8.81 1.26
N ASN A 334 13.92 9.17 2.32
CA ASN A 334 15.31 9.64 2.19
C ASN A 334 16.31 8.50 1.96
N VAL A 335 16.03 7.28 2.44
CA VAL A 335 16.87 6.10 2.22
C VAL A 335 16.91 5.75 0.74
N CYS A 336 15.78 5.92 0.03
CA CYS A 336 15.69 5.73 -1.42
C CYS A 336 16.57 6.68 -2.25
N LYS A 337 17.07 7.77 -1.64
CA LYS A 337 17.86 8.80 -2.31
C LYS A 337 19.36 8.69 -2.05
N GLU A 338 19.80 7.69 -1.29
CA GLU A 338 21.23 7.41 -1.12
C GLU A 338 21.87 7.19 -2.49
N MET A 339 23.00 7.84 -2.74
CA MET A 339 23.74 7.77 -4.00
C MET A 339 24.80 6.68 -3.92
N ASP A 340 25.22 6.17 -5.08
CA ASP A 340 26.42 5.35 -5.20
C ASP A 340 27.69 6.11 -4.77
N GLU A 341 28.81 5.37 -4.65
CA GLU A 341 30.11 5.90 -4.22
C GLU A 341 30.63 7.05 -5.11
N ASN A 342 30.20 7.10 -6.38
CA ASN A 342 30.61 8.09 -7.35
C ASN A 342 29.64 9.28 -7.42
N GLY A 343 28.52 9.25 -6.68
CA GLY A 343 27.47 10.25 -6.75
C GLY A 343 26.72 10.27 -8.09
N THR A 344 26.78 9.19 -8.87
CA THR A 344 26.25 9.16 -10.25
C THR A 344 24.80 8.71 -10.33
N SER A 345 24.38 7.78 -9.46
CA SER A 345 23.03 7.20 -9.47
C SER A 345 22.53 6.91 -8.06
N THR A 346 21.21 6.86 -7.89
CA THR A 346 20.59 6.46 -6.62
C THR A 346 20.61 4.94 -6.47
N LEU A 347 20.95 4.48 -5.27
CA LEU A 347 20.96 3.05 -4.90
C LEU A 347 19.55 2.47 -4.79
N GLY A 348 18.58 3.29 -4.37
CA GLY A 348 17.17 2.95 -4.24
C GLY A 348 16.29 3.72 -5.23
N SER A 349 14.97 3.65 -5.05
CA SER A 349 14.00 4.42 -5.85
C SER A 349 12.81 4.86 -5.01
N ARG A 350 12.37 6.11 -5.16
CA ARG A 350 11.10 6.57 -4.60
C ARG A 350 10.12 6.91 -5.71
N VAL A 351 9.10 6.07 -5.89
CA VAL A 351 8.09 6.19 -6.93
C VAL A 351 6.72 6.57 -6.34
N PHE A 352 6.29 7.81 -6.53
CA PHE A 352 4.96 8.25 -6.13
C PHE A 352 3.94 7.81 -7.18
N GLY A 353 3.05 6.87 -6.85
CA GLY A 353 2.05 6.41 -7.82
C GLY A 353 1.41 5.06 -7.50
N ASP A 354 0.74 4.50 -8.51
CA ASP A 354 0.02 3.23 -8.42
C ASP A 354 0.98 2.05 -8.58
N CYS A 355 0.95 1.10 -7.64
CA CYS A 355 1.82 -0.08 -7.70
C CYS A 355 1.59 -0.91 -8.98
N ASP A 356 0.33 -1.07 -9.42
CA ASP A 356 0.02 -1.81 -10.65
C ASP A 356 0.67 -1.19 -11.89
N LYS A 357 0.75 0.15 -11.97
CA LYS A 357 1.44 0.84 -13.08
C LYS A 357 2.93 0.59 -13.04
N LEU A 358 3.56 0.76 -11.87
CA LEU A 358 4.99 0.51 -11.73
C LEU A 358 5.34 -0.96 -12.00
N MET A 359 4.58 -1.90 -11.43
CA MET A 359 4.80 -3.32 -11.62
C MET A 359 4.62 -3.72 -13.08
N SER A 360 3.67 -3.13 -13.82
CA SER A 360 3.56 -3.35 -15.26
C SER A 360 4.81 -2.92 -16.02
N GLU A 361 5.37 -1.75 -15.72
CA GLU A 361 6.62 -1.28 -16.34
C GLU A 361 7.83 -2.12 -15.93
N ILE A 362 7.90 -2.60 -14.68
CA ILE A 362 8.93 -3.56 -14.24
C ILE A 362 8.81 -4.87 -15.05
N MET A 363 7.61 -5.45 -15.13
CA MET A 363 7.38 -6.72 -15.83
C MET A 363 7.73 -6.61 -17.32
N ARG A 364 7.45 -5.46 -17.97
CA ARG A 364 7.88 -5.17 -19.36
C ARG A 364 9.38 -5.22 -19.58
N ASN A 365 10.17 -4.91 -18.55
CA ASN A 365 11.63 -4.88 -18.63
C ASN A 365 12.27 -6.15 -18.06
N VAL A 366 11.53 -6.98 -17.32
CA VAL A 366 11.99 -8.28 -16.81
C VAL A 366 11.72 -9.40 -17.80
N LEU A 367 10.51 -9.47 -18.37
CA LEU A 367 10.10 -10.54 -19.27
C LEU A 367 10.35 -10.20 -20.75
N PRO A 368 10.67 -11.21 -21.59
CA PRO A 368 10.52 -11.09 -23.05
C PRO A 368 9.09 -10.69 -23.43
N LYS A 369 8.95 -10.01 -24.57
CA LYS A 369 7.67 -9.43 -24.98
C LYS A 369 6.59 -10.50 -25.17
N GLU A 370 6.95 -11.62 -25.78
CA GLU A 370 6.05 -12.74 -26.07
C GLU A 370 5.58 -13.40 -24.77
N GLU A 371 6.50 -13.68 -23.85
CA GLU A 371 6.18 -14.25 -22.53
C GLU A 371 5.30 -13.32 -21.69
N LEU A 372 5.55 -12.01 -21.75
CA LEU A 372 4.70 -11.02 -21.08
C LEU A 372 3.28 -11.05 -21.65
N GLN A 373 3.14 -11.07 -22.98
CA GLN A 373 1.83 -11.10 -23.64
C GLN A 373 1.05 -12.36 -23.30
N GLU A 374 1.71 -13.52 -23.29
CA GLU A 374 1.11 -14.79 -22.87
C GLU A 374 0.66 -14.73 -21.41
N TRP A 375 1.53 -14.27 -20.51
CA TRP A 375 1.21 -14.17 -19.09
C TRP A 375 0.08 -13.17 -18.79
N GLU A 376 0.06 -12.01 -19.45
CA GLU A 376 -1.03 -11.03 -19.34
C GLU A 376 -2.34 -11.58 -19.96
N GLY A 377 -2.24 -12.35 -21.06
CA GLY A 377 -3.37 -12.99 -21.72
C GLY A 377 -4.06 -14.06 -20.87
N GLY A 378 -3.32 -14.81 -20.05
CA GLY A 378 -3.87 -15.84 -19.16
C GLY A 378 -4.65 -15.32 -17.94
N ARG A 379 -4.96 -14.02 -17.86
CA ARG A 379 -5.61 -13.41 -16.68
C ARG A 379 -7.04 -13.91 -16.45
N GLU A 380 -7.83 -14.12 -17.51
CA GLU A 380 -9.22 -14.58 -17.36
C GLU A 380 -9.30 -16.00 -16.75
N GLU A 381 -8.39 -16.88 -17.16
CA GLU A 381 -8.27 -18.22 -16.60
C GLU A 381 -7.88 -18.19 -15.12
N ARG A 382 -6.91 -17.32 -14.76
CA ARG A 382 -6.52 -17.11 -13.35
C ARG A 382 -7.68 -16.59 -12.50
N LEU A 383 -8.45 -15.62 -13.01
CA LEU A 383 -9.65 -15.11 -12.33
C LEU A 383 -10.66 -16.24 -12.06
N THR A 384 -10.90 -17.09 -13.06
CA THR A 384 -11.76 -18.28 -12.91
C THR A 384 -11.21 -19.24 -11.85
N ALA A 385 -9.90 -19.48 -11.83
CA ALA A 385 -9.26 -20.32 -10.81
C ALA A 385 -9.39 -19.73 -9.40
N TYR A 386 -9.27 -18.41 -9.24
CA TYR A 386 -9.47 -17.73 -7.95
C TYR A 386 -10.94 -17.85 -7.49
N ASP A 387 -11.90 -17.72 -8.39
CA ASP A 387 -13.32 -17.93 -8.08
C ASP A 387 -13.59 -19.34 -7.56
N LEU A 388 -12.98 -20.35 -8.19
CA LEU A 388 -13.10 -21.74 -7.75
C LEU A 388 -12.51 -21.93 -6.36
N LYS A 389 -11.30 -21.41 -6.10
CA LYS A 389 -10.66 -21.47 -4.78
C LYS A 389 -11.50 -20.83 -3.67
N ARG A 390 -12.21 -19.73 -3.96
CA ARG A 390 -13.06 -19.02 -2.99
C ARG A 390 -14.45 -19.65 -2.79
N LYS A 391 -14.89 -20.54 -3.67
CA LYS A 391 -16.17 -21.26 -3.57
C LYS A 391 -16.07 -22.54 -2.74
N LEU A 392 -14.87 -23.11 -2.62
CA LEU A 392 -14.52 -24.22 -1.72
C LEU A 392 -14.45 -23.72 -0.27
#